data_AF-A0A974CBX9-F1
#
_entry.id   AF-A0A974CBX9-F1
#
_cell.length_a   1.000
_cell.length_b   1.000
_cell.length_c   1.000
_cell.angle_alpha   90.00
_cell.angle_beta   90.00
_cell.angle_gamma   90.00
#
_symmetry.space_group_name_H-M   'P 1'
#
loop_
_entity.id
_entity.type
_entity.pdbx_description
1 polymer ?
#
loop_
_entity_poly.entity_id
_entity_poly.type
_entity_poly.pdbx_seq_one_letter_code
_entity_poly.pdbx_strand_id
1 'polypeptide(L)' 'ASVHIQVNDVNEYAPIFKEKSYKVTVREGKKYDNILRVEAIDADCSPQFSQICSYEIVTPDVPFIVDKD' A
#
# COMPACT_ATOMS: atom_id res chain seq x y z
N ALA A 1 -2.18 12.22 -44.33
CA ALA A 1 -1.54 12.84 -43.15
C ALA A 1 -2.19 12.22 -41.91
N SER A 2 -1.40 11.86 -40.91
CA SER A 2 -1.89 11.34 -39.62
C SER A 2 -1.35 12.20 -38.49
N VAL A 3 -2.18 12.47 -37.50
CA VAL A 3 -1.81 13.19 -36.27
C VAL A 3 -1.76 12.16 -35.16
N HIS A 4 -0.66 12.13 -34.42
CA HIS A 4 -0.52 11.33 -33.21
C HIS A 4 -0.54 12.26 -32.00
N ILE A 5 -1.39 11.93 -31.03
CA ILE A 5 -1.52 12.68 -29.78
C ILE A 5 -1.02 11.76 -28.67
N GLN A 6 -0.12 12.29 -27.83
CA GLN A 6 0.35 11.63 -26.62
C GLN A 6 -0.13 12.42 -25.42
N VAL A 7 -0.60 11.70 -24.40
CA VAL A 7 -1.01 12.26 -23.11
C VAL A 7 0.01 11.81 -22.09
N ASN A 8 0.59 12.76 -21.35
CA ASN A 8 1.50 12.45 -20.25
C ASN A 8 0.69 12.09 -19.01
N ASP A 9 1.15 11.05 -18.32
CA ASP A 9 0.61 10.69 -17.01
C ASP A 9 1.01 11.72 -15.95
N VAL A 10 0.17 11.89 -14.94
CA VAL A 10 0.42 12.71 -13.75
C VAL A 10 0.01 11.91 -12.52
N ASN A 11 0.66 12.14 -11.39
CA ASN A 11 0.26 11.52 -10.12
C ASN A 11 -0.98 12.24 -9.58
N GLU A 12 -2.16 11.67 -9.85
CA GLU A 12 -3.44 12.25 -9.43
C GLU A 12 -4.25 11.32 -8.52
N TYR A 13 -3.94 10.01 -8.51
CA TYR A 13 -4.58 9.05 -7.63
C TYR A 13 -3.70 8.81 -6.39
N ALA A 14 -4.34 8.76 -5.22
CA ALA A 14 -3.66 8.33 -4.01
C ALA A 14 -3.80 6.83 -3.83
N PRO A 15 -2.83 6.15 -3.19
CA PRO A 15 -2.95 4.73 -2.86
C PRO A 15 -4.19 4.43 -2.03
N ILE A 16 -4.93 3.37 -2.41
CA ILE A 16 -6.11 2.90 -1.70
C ILE A 16 -5.85 1.48 -1.19
N PHE A 17 -6.10 1.25 0.10
CA PHE A 17 -6.06 -0.11 0.64
C PHE A 17 -7.09 -1.02 -0.05
N LYS A 18 -6.67 -2.24 -0.37
CA LYS A 18 -7.50 -3.26 -1.01
C LYS A 18 -8.69 -3.65 -0.15
N GLU A 19 -8.48 -3.74 1.16
CA GLU A 19 -9.53 -3.99 2.14
C GLU A 19 -9.76 -2.76 3.01
N LYS A 20 -11.04 -2.50 3.34
CA LYS A 20 -11.40 -1.41 4.27
C LYS A 20 -10.96 -1.67 5.71
N SER A 21 -10.79 -2.94 6.09
CA SER A 21 -10.30 -3.31 7.41
C SER A 21 -9.59 -4.66 7.37
N TYR A 22 -8.39 -4.71 7.94
CA TYR A 22 -7.64 -5.94 8.14
C TYR A 22 -7.78 -6.37 9.59
N LYS A 23 -8.16 -7.62 9.84
CA LYS A 23 -8.38 -8.17 11.19
C LYS A 23 -7.77 -9.54 11.30
N VAL A 24 -7.04 -9.77 12.38
CA VAL A 24 -6.47 -11.08 12.73
C VAL A 24 -6.43 -11.22 14.25
N THR A 25 -6.51 -12.46 14.72
CA THR A 25 -6.38 -12.80 16.14
C THR A 25 -5.05 -13.51 16.35
N VAL A 26 -4.25 -13.01 17.29
CA VAL A 26 -2.99 -13.63 17.70
C VAL A 26 -3.13 -14.26 19.08
N ARG A 27 -2.29 -15.26 19.38
CA ARG A 27 -2.24 -15.87 20.71
C ARG A 27 -1.25 -15.12 21.58
N GLU A 28 -1.66 -14.81 22.80
CA GLU A 28 -0.77 -14.25 23.82
C GLU A 28 0.42 -15.18 24.09
N GLY A 29 1.59 -14.61 24.36
CA GLY A 29 2.82 -15.35 24.66
C GLY A 29 3.51 -16.01 23.46
N LYS A 30 2.92 -15.93 22.26
CA LYS A 30 3.53 -16.43 21.03
C LYS A 30 4.15 -15.30 20.21
N LYS A 31 5.41 -15.47 19.81
CA LYS A 31 6.05 -14.61 18.80
C LYS A 31 5.66 -15.06 17.39
N TYR A 32 5.41 -14.09 16.53
CA TYR A 32 5.08 -14.29 15.13
C TYR A 32 6.05 -13.47 14.28
N ASP A 33 6.61 -14.08 13.24
CA ASP A 33 7.46 -13.37 12.27
C ASP A 33 6.60 -12.50 11.35
N ASN A 34 5.43 -13.01 10.95
CA ASN A 34 4.44 -12.27 10.18
C ASN A 34 3.05 -12.47 10.78
N ILE A 35 2.31 -11.36 10.99
CA ILE A 35 0.98 -11.38 11.60
C ILE A 35 -0.11 -11.25 10.54
N LEU A 36 0.02 -10.24 9.67
CA LEU A 36 -0.87 -9.98 8.54
C LEU A 36 -0.14 -9.15 7.49
N ARG A 37 -0.60 -9.25 6.24
CA ARG A 37 -0.12 -8.41 5.13
C ARG A 37 -1.22 -7.44 4.71
N VAL A 38 -0.86 -6.17 4.58
CA VAL A 38 -1.71 -5.14 3.97
C VAL A 38 -1.28 -4.90 2.53
N GLU A 39 -2.21 -4.47 1.70
CA GLU A 39 -1.97 -4.21 0.28
C GLU A 39 -2.75 -2.95 -0.11
N ALA A 40 -2.07 -1.97 -0.70
CA ALA A 40 -2.68 -0.83 -1.34
C ALA A 40 -2.46 -0.90 -2.86
N ILE A 41 -3.40 -0.32 -3.59
CA ILE A 41 -3.41 -0.22 -5.04
C ILE A 41 -3.51 1.25 -5.38
N ASP A 42 -2.66 1.68 -6.31
CA ASP A 42 -2.72 3.00 -6.89
C ASP A 42 -3.22 2.87 -8.35
N ALA A 43 -4.04 3.83 -8.77
CA ALA A 43 -4.75 3.80 -10.05
C ALA A 43 -4.06 4.62 -11.15
N ASP A 44 -2.93 5.27 -10.86
CA ASP A 44 -2.15 5.98 -11.88
C ASP A 44 -1.70 5.02 -13.01
N CYS A 45 -1.64 5.51 -14.24
CA CYS A 45 -1.38 4.65 -15.40
C CYS A 45 0.09 4.22 -15.50
N SER A 46 1.00 5.09 -15.07
CA SER A 46 2.43 4.86 -15.17
C SER A 46 2.97 4.02 -14.01
N PRO A 47 3.96 3.15 -14.24
CA PRO A 47 4.64 2.43 -13.16
C PRO A 47 5.32 3.35 -12.14
N GLN A 48 5.67 4.57 -12.54
CA GLN A 48 6.33 5.54 -11.67
C GLN A 48 5.35 6.08 -10.61
N PHE A 49 4.11 6.38 -11.02
CA PHE A 49 3.12 6.97 -10.12
C PHE A 49 2.26 5.91 -9.42
N SER A 50 2.04 4.75 -10.03
CA SER A 50 1.30 3.64 -9.39
C SER A 50 2.08 2.83 -8.34
N GLN A 51 3.35 3.17 -8.08
CA GLN A 51 4.18 2.41 -7.14
C GLN A 51 3.97 2.86 -5.68
N ILE A 52 3.68 1.89 -4.80
CA ILE A 52 3.62 2.14 -3.36
C ILE A 52 5.03 2.16 -2.74
N CYS A 53 5.44 3.31 -2.21
CA CYS A 53 6.78 3.49 -1.64
C CYS A 53 6.93 2.84 -0.25
N SER A 54 5.98 3.05 0.64
CA SER A 54 6.05 2.65 2.05
C SER A 54 4.67 2.53 2.69
N TYR A 55 4.63 1.81 3.80
CA TYR A 55 3.49 1.72 4.71
C TYR A 55 3.95 2.16 6.10
N GLU A 56 3.06 2.79 6.86
CA GLU A 56 3.36 3.29 8.21
C GLU A 56 2.16 3.05 9.14
N ILE A 57 2.45 2.75 10.41
CA ILE A 57 1.42 2.73 11.46
C ILE A 57 1.36 4.11 12.08
N VAL A 58 0.24 4.81 11.86
CA VAL A 58 0.01 6.17 12.38
C VAL A 58 -0.37 6.20 13.86
N THR A 59 -0.77 5.06 14.43
CA THR A 59 -1.12 4.96 15.85
C THR A 59 0.15 4.87 16.68
N PRO A 60 0.42 5.83 17.58
CA PRO A 60 1.61 5.78 18.43
C PRO A 60 1.51 4.66 19.49
N ASP A 61 2.66 4.30 20.05
CA ASP A 61 2.78 3.41 21.22
C ASP A 61 2.19 2.00 21.03
N VAL A 62 2.22 1.45 19.80
CA VAL A 62 1.82 0.06 19.53
C VAL A 62 3.01 -0.89 19.44
N PRO A 63 2.87 -2.17 19.86
CA PRO A 63 3.96 -3.14 19.85
C PRO A 63 4.16 -3.81 18.47
N PHE A 64 3.73 -3.16 17.38
CA PHE A 64 3.73 -3.72 16.03
C PHE A 64 4.56 -2.85 15.08
N ILE A 65 5.14 -3.49 14.06
CA ILE A 65 5.89 -2.83 13.00
C ILE A 65 5.37 -3.30 11.64
N VAL A 66 5.58 -2.48 10.61
CA VAL A 66 5.36 -2.88 9.21
C VAL A 66 6.71 -3.06 8.55
N ASP A 67 6.90 -4.23 7.94
CA ASP A 67 8.09 -4.56 7.15
C ASP A 67 7.78 -4.48 5.65
N LYS A 68 8.82 -4.26 4.83
CA LYS A 68 8.76 -4.16 3.36
C LYS A 68 9.01 -5.50 2.66
N ASP A 69 9.16 -6.60 3.41
CA ASP A 69 9.37 -7.96 2.88
C ASP A 69 8.31 -8.42 1.85
#